data_AF-A0A9P7DVL6-F1
#
_entry.id   AF-A0A9P7DVL6-F1
#
_cell.length_a   1.000
_cell.length_b   1.000
_cell.length_c   1.000
_cell.angle_alpha   90.00
_cell.angle_beta   90.00
_cell.angle_gamma   90.00
#
_symmetry.space_group_name_H-M   'P 1'
#
loop_
_entity.id
_entity.type
_entity.pdbx_description
1 polymer ?
#
loop_
_entity_poly.entity_id
_entity_poly.type
_entity_poly.pdbx_seq_one_letter_code
_entity_poly.pdbx_strand_id
1 'polypeptide(L)'
;MIVHPIFFQLCSVEVLLNKAMQVDKLLMIEPLENREPCEQKEGGLKVWYPNWLGKIGSNINVPFIQAVMDCVWNNEMTIHMNSSGQGKIPDQAFTRPIITKCVKGYWRNIHKQCNEWSSVHKL
;
A
#
# COMPACT_ATOMS: atom_id res chain seq x y z
N MET A 1 3.10 -10.71 -7.01
CA MET A 1 3.66 -10.00 -5.83
C MET A 1 2.53 -9.62 -4.88
N ILE A 2 2.58 -10.04 -3.61
CA ILE A 2 1.50 -9.84 -2.61
C ILE A 2 1.28 -8.35 -2.24
N VAL A 3 2.35 -7.56 -2.28
CA VAL A 3 2.35 -6.16 -1.86
C VAL A 3 1.52 -5.26 -2.79
N HIS A 4 1.56 -5.52 -4.10
CA HIS A 4 0.86 -4.70 -5.10
C HIS A 4 -0.64 -4.54 -4.81
N PRO A 5 -1.46 -5.62 -4.74
CA PRO A 5 -2.89 -5.49 -4.53
C PRO A 5 -3.25 -4.79 -3.20
N ILE A 6 -2.48 -5.02 -2.13
CA ILE A 6 -2.76 -4.44 -0.81
C ILE A 6 -2.66 -2.91 -0.83
N PHE A 7 -1.69 -2.34 -1.56
CA PHE A 7 -1.55 -0.89 -1.69
C PHE A 7 -2.83 -0.23 -2.25
N PHE A 8 -3.40 -0.82 -3.31
CA PHE A 8 -4.60 -0.28 -3.94
C PHE A 8 -5.86 -0.58 -3.12
N GLN A 9 -5.98 -1.79 -2.56
CA GLN A 9 -7.11 -2.18 -1.72
C GLN A 9 -7.29 -1.27 -0.51
N LEU A 10 -6.19 -0.95 0.20
CA LEU A 10 -6.23 -0.04 1.35
C LEU A 10 -6.61 1.38 0.96
N CYS A 11 -6.41 1.76 -0.29
CA CYS A 11 -6.79 3.06 -0.85
C CYS A 11 -8.17 3.04 -1.55
N SER A 12 -8.90 1.92 -1.48
CA SER A 12 -10.15 1.70 -2.23
C SER A 12 -10.01 1.91 -3.75
N VAL A 13 -8.84 1.61 -4.32
CA VAL A 13 -8.57 1.63 -5.76
C VAL A 13 -8.66 0.22 -6.32
N GLU A 14 -9.30 0.09 -7.47
CA GLU A 14 -9.46 -1.19 -8.16
C GLU A 14 -8.12 -1.70 -8.73
N VAL A 15 -7.75 -2.93 -8.38
CA VAL A 15 -6.47 -3.54 -8.76
C VAL A 15 -6.43 -3.94 -10.25
N LEU A 16 -7.58 -4.19 -10.88
CA LEU A 16 -7.67 -4.67 -12.27
C LEU A 16 -7.47 -3.57 -13.32
N LEU A 17 -7.33 -2.32 -12.89
CA LEU A 17 -7.00 -1.20 -13.76
C LEU A 17 -5.61 -1.38 -14.39
N ASN A 18 -5.43 -0.85 -15.60
CA ASN A 18 -4.09 -0.79 -16.19
C ASN A 18 -3.18 0.16 -15.39
N LYS A 19 -1.86 0.03 -15.57
CA LYS A 19 -0.86 0.77 -14.78
C LYS A 19 -1.05 2.29 -14.80
N ALA A 20 -1.39 2.88 -15.94
CA ALA A 20 -1.60 4.33 -16.05
C ALA A 20 -2.81 4.77 -15.22
N MET A 21 -3.95 4.09 -15.41
CA MET A 21 -5.17 4.35 -14.66
C MET A 21 -5.00 4.14 -13.15
N GLN A 22 -4.19 3.15 -12.75
CA GLN A 22 -3.82 2.94 -11.35
C GLN A 22 -3.08 4.16 -10.77
N VAL A 23 -2.06 4.68 -11.48
CA VAL A 23 -1.30 5.86 -11.03
C VAL A 23 -2.18 7.10 -10.99
N ASP A 24 -3.04 7.31 -11.98
CA ASP A 24 -4.03 8.41 -11.99
C ASP A 24 -4.93 8.35 -10.75
N LYS A 25 -5.50 7.18 -10.46
CA LYS A 25 -6.38 6.99 -9.30
C LYS A 25 -5.65 7.21 -7.98
N LEU A 26 -4.39 6.80 -7.88
CA LEU A 26 -3.58 7.09 -6.70
C LEU A 26 -3.33 8.59 -6.54
N LEU A 27 -3.01 9.31 -7.62
CA LEU A 27 -2.78 10.76 -7.58
C LEU A 27 -4.04 11.57 -7.23
N MET A 28 -5.23 11.04 -7.54
CA MET A 28 -6.51 11.65 -7.13
C MET A 28 -6.80 11.50 -5.62
N ILE A 29 -6.02 10.69 -4.89
CA ILE A 29 -6.19 10.55 -3.44
C ILE A 29 -5.51 11.73 -2.76
N GLU A 30 -6.32 12.63 -2.25
CA GLU A 30 -5.85 13.73 -1.42
C GLU A 30 -5.78 13.29 0.04
N PRO A 31 -4.74 13.69 0.79
CA PRO A 31 -4.72 13.53 2.23
C PRO A 31 -5.93 14.22 2.87
N LEU A 32 -6.47 13.61 3.93
CA LEU A 32 -7.61 14.18 4.65
C LEU A 32 -7.26 15.57 5.22
N GLU A 33 -8.25 16.47 5.23
CA GLU A 33 -8.08 17.84 5.75
C GLU A 33 -7.65 17.87 7.23
N ASN A 34 -8.16 16.92 8.02
CA ASN A 34 -7.81 16.74 9.43
C ASN A 34 -6.42 16.12 9.64
N ARG A 35 -5.70 15.78 8.56
CA ARG A 35 -4.37 15.15 8.55
C ARG A 35 -4.30 13.76 9.17
N GLU A 36 -5.44 13.13 9.42
CA GLU A 36 -5.48 11.72 9.78
C GLU A 36 -5.08 10.85 8.58
N PRO A 37 -4.40 9.71 8.80
CA PRO A 37 -3.89 8.89 7.70
C PRO A 37 -4.98 8.02 7.05
N CYS A 38 -6.11 7.83 7.73
CA CYS A 38 -7.22 7.02 7.25
C CYS A 38 -8.56 7.51 7.81
N GLU A 39 -9.63 7.20 7.09
CA GLU A 39 -11.01 7.34 7.53
C GLU A 39 -11.59 5.96 7.82
N GLN A 40 -12.40 5.85 8.87
CA GLN A 40 -13.19 4.65 9.15
C GLN A 40 -14.56 4.79 8.49
N LYS A 41 -14.88 3.90 7.56
CA LYS A 41 -16.17 3.81 6.88
C LYS A 41 -17.14 2.92 7.67
N GLU A 42 -18.40 2.98 7.28
CA GLU A 42 -19.44 2.08 7.80
C GLU A 42 -19.01 0.61 7.66
N GLY A 43 -19.35 -0.21 8.66
CA GLY A 43 -18.91 -1.60 8.73
C GLY A 43 -17.46 -1.79 9.22
N GLY A 44 -16.78 -0.72 9.65
CA GLY A 44 -15.45 -0.79 10.26
C GLY A 44 -14.29 -0.88 9.27
N LEU A 45 -14.57 -0.77 7.97
CA LEU A 45 -13.54 -0.71 6.93
C LEU A 45 -12.73 0.58 7.06
N LYS A 46 -11.40 0.49 6.96
CA LYS A 46 -10.51 1.67 6.93
C LYS A 46 -10.08 1.96 5.51
N VAL A 47 -10.27 3.20 5.07
CA VAL A 47 -9.77 3.71 3.78
C VAL A 47 -8.62 4.67 4.05
N TRP A 48 -7.51 4.46 3.36
CA TRP A 48 -6.27 5.19 3.58
C TRP A 48 -6.06 6.28 2.55
N TYR A 49 -5.53 7.42 3.00
CA TYR A 49 -5.32 8.63 2.19
C TYR A 49 -3.85 9.04 2.18
N PRO A 50 -2.95 8.19 1.65
CA PRO A 50 -1.52 8.49 1.61
C PRO A 50 -1.22 9.70 0.72
N ASN A 51 -0.21 10.47 1.10
CA ASN A 51 0.36 11.52 0.26
C ASN A 51 1.42 10.92 -0.66
N TRP A 52 1.03 10.58 -1.89
CA TRP A 52 1.89 9.92 -2.89
C TRP A 52 3.04 10.78 -3.40
N LEU A 53 2.91 12.11 -3.34
CA LEU A 53 3.97 13.06 -3.69
C LEU A 53 4.81 13.46 -2.46
N GLY A 54 4.38 13.04 -1.27
CA GLY A 54 5.02 13.33 0.00
C GLY A 54 6.11 12.33 0.38
N LYS A 55 6.90 12.69 1.40
CA LYS A 55 7.96 11.84 1.94
C LYS A 55 7.39 10.56 2.56
N ILE A 56 8.06 9.41 2.36
CA ILE A 56 7.69 8.14 3.00
C ILE A 56 7.68 8.22 4.54
N GLY A 57 8.51 9.10 5.11
CA GLY A 57 8.63 9.32 6.56
C GLY A 57 7.66 10.36 7.12
N SER A 58 6.67 10.81 6.35
CA SER A 58 5.67 11.75 6.85
C SER A 58 4.73 11.08 7.84
N ASN A 59 4.12 11.88 8.72
CA ASN A 59 3.10 11.44 9.67
C ASN A 59 1.87 10.83 8.99
N ILE A 60 1.59 11.15 7.73
CA ILE A 60 0.51 10.55 6.94
C ILE A 60 0.93 9.20 6.34
N ASN A 61 2.14 9.13 5.77
CA ASN A 61 2.58 7.94 5.02
C ASN A 61 3.12 6.82 5.90
N VAL A 62 3.74 7.15 7.05
CA VAL A 62 4.27 6.13 7.97
C VAL A 62 3.17 5.16 8.45
N PRO A 63 2.01 5.64 8.93
CA PRO A 63 0.91 4.75 9.31
C PRO A 63 0.39 3.88 8.16
N PHE A 64 0.28 4.43 6.94
CA PHE A 64 -0.14 3.67 5.77
C PHE A 64 0.83 2.52 5.45
N ILE A 65 2.14 2.80 5.45
CA ILE A 65 3.17 1.78 5.25
C ILE A 65 3.09 0.69 6.32
N GLN A 66 2.83 1.07 7.57
CA GLN A 66 2.63 0.12 8.67
C GLN A 66 1.42 -0.79 8.41
N ALA A 67 0.29 -0.20 8.03
CA ALA A 67 -0.92 -0.96 7.71
C ALA A 67 -0.70 -1.96 6.57
N VAL A 68 0.02 -1.58 5.51
CA VAL A 68 0.38 -2.52 4.43
C VAL A 68 1.25 -3.67 4.97
N MET A 69 2.26 -3.37 5.78
CA MET A 69 3.12 -4.40 6.37
C MET A 69 2.32 -5.39 7.23
N ASP A 70 1.36 -4.89 8.01
CA ASP A 70 0.51 -5.73 8.85
C ASP A 70 -0.47 -6.57 8.03
N CYS A 71 -1.06 -6.02 6.97
CA CYS A 71 -1.87 -6.79 6.03
C CYS A 71 -1.07 -7.90 5.34
N VAL A 72 0.14 -7.61 4.84
CA VAL A 72 1.02 -8.63 4.24
C VAL A 72 1.34 -9.72 5.26
N TRP A 73 1.73 -9.33 6.47
CA TRP A 73 2.06 -10.27 7.53
C TRP A 73 0.88 -11.17 7.88
N ASN A 74 -0.29 -10.60 8.15
CA ASN A 74 -1.46 -11.36 8.59
C ASN A 74 -1.99 -12.30 7.49
N ASN A 75 -1.96 -11.85 6.23
CA ASN A 75 -2.39 -12.68 5.10
C ASN A 75 -1.48 -13.91 4.93
N GLU A 76 -0.16 -13.73 5.00
CA GLU A 76 0.78 -14.84 4.89
C GLU A 76 0.77 -15.72 6.15
N MET A 77 0.72 -15.13 7.35
CA MET A 77 0.67 -15.88 8.62
C MET A 77 -0.53 -16.83 8.67
N THR A 78 -1.70 -16.40 8.18
CA THR A 78 -2.90 -17.24 8.11
C THR A 78 -2.69 -18.44 7.18
N ILE A 79 -1.89 -18.29 6.13
CA ILE A 79 -1.58 -19.37 5.19
C ILE A 79 -0.53 -20.32 5.80
N HIS A 80 0.53 -19.79 6.42
CA HIS A 80 1.57 -20.60 7.05
C HIS A 80 1.08 -21.39 8.27
N MET A 81 0.11 -20.85 9.03
CA MET A 81 -0.47 -21.56 10.19
C MET A 81 -1.52 -22.61 9.82
N ASN A 82 -2.14 -22.48 8.65
CA ASN A 82 -3.04 -23.48 8.12
C ASN A 82 -2.24 -24.45 7.26
N SER A 83 -1.84 -25.58 7.84
CA SER A 83 -0.93 -26.63 7.33
C SER A 83 -1.18 -27.19 5.92
N SER A 84 -2.19 -26.70 5.21
CA SER A 84 -2.64 -27.15 3.89
C SER A 84 -2.20 -26.21 2.75
N GLY A 85 -1.64 -25.03 3.04
CA GLY A 85 -1.24 -24.05 2.04
C GLY A 85 0.28 -23.81 1.99
N GLN A 86 0.82 -23.64 0.77
CA GLN A 86 2.13 -23.01 0.61
C GLN A 86 1.91 -21.49 0.53
N GLY A 87 2.43 -20.76 1.51
CA GLY A 87 2.48 -19.30 1.50
C GLY A 87 3.08 -18.78 0.19
N LYS A 88 2.68 -17.59 -0.23
CA LYS A 88 3.28 -16.96 -1.42
C LYS A 88 4.68 -16.44 -1.12
N ILE A 89 5.00 -16.26 0.16
CA ILE A 89 6.36 -16.00 0.65
C ILE A 89 6.94 -17.34 1.15
N PRO A 90 8.12 -17.77 0.67
CA PRO A 90 8.81 -18.92 1.26
C PRO A 90 9.13 -18.66 2.73
N ASP A 91 9.07 -19.68 3.59
CA ASP A 91 9.28 -19.55 5.06
C ASP A 91 10.57 -18.78 5.40
N GLN A 92 11.67 -19.07 4.70
CA GLN A 92 12.97 -18.38 4.85
C GLN A 92 12.91 -16.86 4.57
N ALA A 93 11.95 -16.42 3.76
CA ALA A 93 11.72 -15.02 3.42
C ALA A 93 10.57 -14.40 4.23
N PHE A 94 9.81 -15.21 4.99
CA PHE A 94 8.68 -14.77 5.82
C PHE A 94 9.17 -14.18 7.14
N THR A 95 9.88 -13.05 7.05
CA THR A 95 10.34 -12.30 8.22
C THR A 95 9.88 -10.85 8.13
N ARG A 96 9.62 -10.24 9.29
CA ARG A 96 9.23 -8.81 9.37
C ARG A 96 10.23 -7.89 8.63
N PRO A 97 11.56 -8.02 8.79
CA PRO A 97 12.51 -7.17 8.07
C PRO A 97 12.44 -7.29 6.55
N ILE A 98 12.26 -8.51 6.02
CA ILE A 98 12.15 -8.73 4.58
C ILE A 98 10.86 -8.11 4.05
N ILE A 99 9.73 -8.33 4.73
CA ILE A 99 8.44 -7.71 4.38
C ILE A 99 8.55 -6.18 4.40
N THR A 100 9.16 -5.60 5.45
CA THR A 100 9.39 -4.16 5.53
C THR A 100 10.22 -3.65 4.36
N LYS A 101 11.29 -4.36 3.97
CA LYS A 101 12.12 -3.99 2.81
C LYS A 101 11.29 -4.02 1.51
N CYS A 102 10.49 -5.07 1.31
CA CYS A 102 9.62 -5.22 0.14
C CYS A 102 8.58 -4.10 0.06
N VAL A 103 7.87 -3.81 1.17
CA VAL A 103 6.83 -2.77 1.23
C VAL A 103 7.44 -1.38 0.99
N LYS A 104 8.55 -1.03 1.66
CA LYS A 104 9.22 0.26 1.45
C LYS A 104 9.81 0.38 0.05
N GLY A 105 10.33 -0.71 -0.51
CA GLY A 105 10.82 -0.75 -1.89
C GLY A 105 9.69 -0.48 -2.88
N TYR A 106 8.54 -1.14 -2.67
CA TYR A 106 7.38 -0.97 -3.51
C TYR A 106 6.79 0.45 -3.41
N TRP A 107 6.71 1.03 -2.21
CA TRP A 107 6.33 2.45 -2.04
C TRP A 107 7.20 3.37 -2.87
N ARG A 108 8.54 3.23 -2.79
CA ARG A 108 9.46 4.10 -3.56
C ARG A 108 9.24 3.98 -5.06
N ASN A 109 8.93 2.78 -5.55
CA ASN A 109 8.60 2.56 -6.95
C ASN A 109 7.29 3.26 -7.36
N ILE A 110 6.24 3.19 -6.55
CA ILE A 110 4.97 3.91 -6.80
C ILE A 110 5.16 5.42 -6.69
N HIS A 111 5.82 5.89 -5.64
CA HIS A 111 6.17 7.29 -5.45
C HIS A 111 6.93 7.85 -6.66
N LYS A 112 7.91 7.12 -7.19
CA LYS A 112 8.62 7.50 -8.42
C LYS A 112 7.65 7.65 -9.60
N GLN A 113 6.78 6.67 -9.83
CA GLN A 113 5.79 6.71 -10.90
C GLN A 113 4.82 7.90 -10.75
N CYS A 114 4.32 8.16 -9.55
CA CYS A 114 3.45 9.32 -9.27
C CYS A 114 4.15 10.65 -9.53
N ASN A 115 5.43 10.79 -9.17
CA ASN A 115 6.22 12.00 -9.44
C ASN A 115 6.49 12.19 -10.95
N GLU A 116 6.86 11.12 -11.66
CA GLU A 116 7.07 11.18 -13.11
C GLU A 116 5.76 11.52 -13.84
N TRP A 117 4.65 10.91 -13.41
CA TRP A 117 3.34 11.11 -14.03
C TRP A 117 2.79 12.52 -13.80
N SER A 118 2.86 13.04 -12.57
CA SER A 118 2.46 14.42 -12.23
C SER A 118 3.29 15.46 -12.99
N SER A 119 4.59 15.22 -13.15
CA SER A 119 5.48 16.10 -13.92
C SER A 119 5.10 16.17 -15.41
N VAL A 120 4.69 15.05 -16.01
CA VAL A 120 4.29 14.98 -17.42
C VAL A 120 2.92 15.62 -17.66
N HIS A 121 1.98 15.43 -16.73
CA HIS A 121 0.58 15.86 -16.90
C HIS A 121 0.25 17.22 -16.26
N LYS A 122 1.24 17.92 -15.67
CA LYS A 122 1.10 19.24 -15.03
C LYS A 122 -0.15 19.34 -14.13
N LEU A 123 -0.30 18.36 -13.24
CA LEU A 123 -1.24 18.46 -12.12
C LEU A 123 -0.68 19.41 -11.06
#